data_AF-A0A8B2HTX5-F1
#
_entry.id   AF-A0A8B2HTX5-F1
#
_cell.length_a   1.000
_cell.length_b   1.000
_cell.length_c   1.000
_cell.angle_alpha   90.00
_cell.angle_beta   90.00
_cell.angle_gamma   90.00
#
_symmetry.space_group_name_H-M   'P 1'
#
loop_
_entity.id
_entity.type
_entity.pdbx_description
1 polymer ?
#
loop_
_entity_poly.entity_id
_entity_poly.type
_entity_poly.pdbx_seq_one_letter_code
_entity_poly.pdbx_strand_id
1 'polypeptide(L)'
;MDVVLEISTKNYTDDLLNLKKAMSHMESLLGCYNGYVLSEPTTNFGWTFFKIAFKPDLQHGIETKFADMIGKYGWGKPEEKFGKFMSDYLNTKGCNVKVKSTS
;
A
#
# COMPACT_ATOMS: atom_id res chain seq x y z
N MET A 1 12.64 -5.17 -6.54
CA MET A 1 12.66 -4.29 -5.35
C MET A 1 11.62 -4.84 -4.42
N ASP A 2 11.92 -4.95 -3.13
CA ASP A 2 10.92 -5.33 -2.13
C ASP A 2 10.46 -4.05 -1.44
N VAL A 3 9.50 -3.35 -2.05
CA VAL A 3 8.99 -2.10 -1.45
C VAL A 3 8.23 -2.45 -0.17
N VAL A 4 8.62 -1.81 0.93
CA VAL A 4 7.92 -1.92 2.21
C VAL A 4 7.36 -0.55 2.59
N LEU A 5 6.05 -0.50 2.78
CA LEU A 5 5.37 0.72 3.20
C LEU A 5 4.93 0.59 4.64
N GLU A 6 5.21 1.62 5.44
CA GLU A 6 4.65 1.77 6.78
C GLU A 6 3.29 2.47 6.67
N ILE A 7 2.30 1.88 7.32
CA ILE A 7 0.93 2.36 7.37
C ILE A 7 0.64 2.79 8.80
N SER A 8 0.15 4.03 8.96
CA SER A 8 -0.29 4.58 10.23
C SER A 8 -1.78 4.90 10.18
N THR A 9 -2.53 4.46 11.18
CA THR A 9 -3.99 4.68 11.30
C THR A 9 -4.39 4.98 12.74
N LYS A 10 -5.50 5.70 12.94
CA LYS A 10 -6.18 5.83 14.23
C LYS A 10 -7.32 4.82 14.44
N ASN A 11 -7.78 4.14 13.38
CA ASN A 11 -8.86 3.16 13.41
C ASN A 11 -8.43 1.84 12.76
N TYR A 12 -7.58 1.09 13.47
CA TYR A 12 -6.94 -0.11 12.93
C TYR A 12 -7.94 -1.16 12.43
N THR A 13 -9.01 -1.43 13.17
CA THR A 13 -9.97 -2.49 12.81
C THR A 13 -10.65 -2.23 11.46
N ASP A 14 -11.20 -1.03 11.28
CA ASP A 14 -11.93 -0.68 10.06
C ASP A 14 -10.96 -0.49 8.87
N ASP A 15 -9.84 0.20 9.09
CA ASP A 15 -8.86 0.44 8.05
C ASP A 15 -8.16 -0.85 7.61
N LEU A 16 -7.91 -1.80 8.51
CA LEU A 16 -7.37 -3.11 8.14
C LEU A 16 -8.34 -3.88 7.23
N LEU A 17 -9.64 -3.84 7.53
CA LEU A 17 -10.66 -4.48 6.69
C LEU A 17 -10.72 -3.83 5.30
N ASN A 18 -10.75 -2.49 5.25
CA ASN A 18 -10.78 -1.74 3.99
C ASN A 18 -9.50 -1.97 3.18
N LEU A 19 -8.34 -2.00 3.84
CA LEU A 19 -7.07 -2.30 3.21
C LEU A 19 -7.06 -3.69 2.59
N LYS A 20 -7.47 -4.72 3.34
CA LYS A 20 -7.53 -6.09 2.82
C LYS A 20 -8.47 -6.20 1.61
N LYS A 21 -9.62 -5.53 1.64
CA LYS A 21 -10.54 -5.45 0.49
C LYS A 21 -9.89 -4.73 -0.70
N ALA A 22 -9.23 -3.60 -0.47
CA ALA A 22 -8.55 -2.83 -1.49
C ALA A 22 -7.43 -3.64 -2.16
N MET A 23 -6.65 -4.38 -1.37
CA MET A 23 -5.58 -5.25 -1.87
C MET A 23 -6.12 -6.47 -2.60
N SER A 24 -7.19 -7.11 -2.10
CA SER A 24 -7.86 -8.22 -2.81
C SER A 24 -8.41 -7.79 -4.16
N HIS A 25 -8.96 -6.57 -4.24
CA HIS A 25 -9.37 -5.98 -5.52
C HIS A 25 -8.18 -5.73 -6.45
N MET A 26 -7.04 -5.26 -5.93
CA MET A 26 -5.82 -5.06 -6.71
C MET A 26 -5.27 -6.38 -7.26
N GLU A 27 -5.19 -7.41 -6.42
CA GLU A 27 -4.82 -8.78 -6.78
C GLU A 27 -5.71 -9.33 -7.91
N SER A 28 -7.03 -9.16 -7.77
CA SER A 28 -8.00 -9.58 -8.79
C SER A 28 -7.81 -8.85 -10.12
N LEU A 29 -7.51 -7.54 -10.08
CA LEU A 29 -7.23 -6.75 -11.28
C LEU A 29 -5.95 -7.19 -11.99
N LEU A 30 -4.99 -7.76 -11.26
CA LEU A 30 -3.68 -8.16 -11.78
C LEU A 30 -3.57 -9.66 -12.06
N GLY A 31 -4.59 -10.44 -11.69
CA GLY A 31 -4.56 -11.90 -11.83
C GLY A 31 -3.52 -12.57 -10.92
N CYS A 32 -3.11 -11.92 -9.84
CA CYS A 32 -2.19 -12.46 -8.84
C CYS A 32 -2.92 -12.70 -7.52
N TYR A 33 -2.36 -13.55 -6.66
CA TYR A 33 -2.94 -13.90 -5.36
C TYR A 33 -1.86 -13.99 -4.31
N ASN A 34 -2.21 -13.66 -3.06
CA ASN A 34 -1.26 -13.69 -1.94
C ASN A 34 -0.01 -12.85 -2.23
N GLY A 35 -0.22 -11.66 -2.81
CA GLY A 35 0.82 -10.78 -3.34
C GLY A 35 1.44 -9.84 -2.30
N TYR A 36 0.98 -9.85 -1.05
CA TYR A 36 1.51 -8.99 0.01
C TYR A 36 1.49 -9.67 1.38
N VAL A 37 2.27 -9.13 2.31
CA VAL A 37 2.33 -9.56 3.71
C VAL A 37 2.19 -8.34 4.61
N LEU A 38 1.44 -8.49 5.70
CA LEU A 38 1.30 -7.48 6.75
C LEU A 38 2.14 -7.86 7.96
N SER A 39 2.83 -6.88 8.57
CA SER A 39 3.48 -7.08 9.86
C SER A 39 2.47 -7.07 11.00
N GLU A 40 2.93 -7.49 12.18
CA GLU A 40 2.20 -7.22 13.42
C GLU A 40 2.05 -5.70 13.63
N PRO A 41 0.90 -5.26 14.16
CA PRO A 41 0.66 -3.87 14.48
C PRO A 41 1.31 -3.47 15.82
N THR A 42 1.82 -2.25 15.86
CA THR A 42 2.29 -1.59 17.09
C THR A 42 1.42 -0.36 17.35
N THR A 43 0.79 -0.29 18.52
CA THR A 43 -0.04 0.85 18.91
C THR A 43 0.73 1.78 19.86
N ASN A 44 0.79 3.06 19.54
CA ASN A 44 1.39 4.09 20.38
C ASN A 44 0.63 5.41 20.28
N PHE A 45 0.33 6.05 21.42
CA PHE A 45 -0.38 7.33 21.53
C PHE A 45 -1.63 7.45 20.64
N GLY A 46 -2.50 6.44 20.61
CA GLY A 46 -3.75 6.44 19.83
C GLY A 46 -3.56 6.25 18.32
N TRP A 47 -2.33 5.98 17.87
CA TRP A 47 -2.02 5.56 16.51
C TRP A 47 -1.59 4.10 16.50
N THR A 48 -1.92 3.40 15.42
CA THR A 48 -1.44 2.05 15.14
C THR A 48 -0.59 2.09 13.88
N PHE A 49 0.58 1.46 13.96
CA PHE A 49 1.58 1.40 12.92
C PHE A 49 1.80 -0.05 12.53
N PHE A 50 1.82 -0.35 11.24
CA PHE A 50 2.13 -1.68 10.71
C PHE A 50 2.72 -1.54 9.32
N LYS A 51 3.39 -2.58 8.82
CA LYS A 51 4.03 -2.57 7.52
C LYS A 51 3.27 -3.46 6.55
N ILE A 52 3.27 -3.06 5.28
CA ILE A 52 2.90 -3.90 4.15
C ILE A 52 4.15 -4.11 3.27
N ALA A 53 4.49 -5.37 3.03
CA ALA A 53 5.53 -5.78 2.10
C ALA A 53 4.87 -6.37 0.86
N PHE A 54 5.28 -5.90 -0.33
CA PHE A 54 4.76 -6.39 -1.60
C PHE A 54 5.69 -7.48 -2.13
N LYS A 55 5.10 -8.59 -2.59
CA LYS A 55 5.85 -9.60 -3.33
C LYS A 55 6.16 -9.08 -4.74
N PRO A 56 7.27 -9.54 -5.36
CA PRO A 56 7.69 -9.06 -6.67
C PRO A 56 6.59 -9.09 -7.74
N ASP A 57 5.80 -10.16 -7.82
CA ASP A 57 4.75 -10.31 -8.83
C ASP A 57 3.64 -9.24 -8.70
N LEU A 58 3.20 -8.96 -7.48
CA LEU A 58 2.18 -7.93 -7.24
C LEU A 58 2.76 -6.54 -7.46
N GLN A 59 3.95 -6.27 -6.95
CA GLN A 59 4.60 -4.98 -7.14
C GLN A 59 4.79 -4.68 -8.63
N HIS A 60 5.39 -5.62 -9.38
CA HIS A 60 5.61 -5.47 -10.81
C HIS A 60 4.29 -5.32 -11.57
N GLY A 61 3.28 -6.13 -11.23
CA GLY A 61 1.94 -6.00 -11.81
C GLY A 61 1.34 -4.60 -11.62
N ILE A 62 1.47 -4.02 -10.42
CA ILE A 62 1.02 -2.65 -10.14
C ILE A 62 1.83 -1.65 -10.97
N GLU A 63 3.16 -1.72 -10.93
CA GLU A 63 4.06 -0.81 -11.65
C GLU A 63 3.81 -0.82 -13.15
N THR A 64 3.57 -1.99 -13.75
CA THR A 64 3.27 -2.12 -15.18
C THR A 64 1.86 -1.64 -15.52
N LYS A 65 0.83 -2.09 -14.79
CA LYS A 65 -0.57 -1.75 -15.10
C LYS A 65 -0.88 -0.28 -14.88
N PHE A 66 -0.22 0.34 -13.89
CA PHE A 66 -0.47 1.72 -13.49
C PHE A 66 0.72 2.64 -13.80
N ALA A 67 1.61 2.26 -14.73
CA ALA A 67 2.79 3.03 -15.11
C ALA A 67 2.46 4.50 -15.43
N ASP A 68 1.39 4.74 -16.19
CA ASP A 68 0.93 6.09 -16.54
C ASP A 68 0.45 6.90 -15.32
N MET A 69 -0.17 6.24 -14.34
CA MET A 69 -0.62 6.90 -13.12
C MET A 69 0.55 7.17 -12.18
N ILE A 70 1.45 6.19 -12.01
CA ILE A 70 2.67 6.30 -11.21
C ILE A 70 3.60 7.38 -11.80
N GLY A 71 3.68 7.47 -13.13
CA GLY A 71 4.47 8.47 -13.85
C GLY A 71 4.00 9.91 -13.61
N LYS A 72 2.73 10.13 -13.26
CA LYS A 72 2.19 11.47 -12.93
C LYS A 72 2.67 12.00 -11.58
N TYR A 73 3.11 11.12 -10.68
CA TYR A 73 3.79 11.56 -9.46
C TYR A 73 5.15 12.12 -9.87
N GLY A 74 5.32 13.45 -9.76
CA GLY A 74 6.42 14.26 -10.31
C GLY A 74 7.85 13.84 -9.92
N TRP A 75 8.58 14.67 -9.19
CA TRP A 75 9.96 14.35 -8.77
C TRP A 75 9.96 13.43 -7.53
N GLY A 76 10.86 12.46 -7.51
CA GLY A 76 11.01 11.48 -6.43
C GLY A 76 11.57 10.14 -6.94
N LYS A 77 12.07 9.31 -6.03
CA LYS A 77 12.55 7.96 -6.38
C LYS A 77 11.38 7.05 -6.76
N PRO A 78 11.58 5.99 -7.57
CA PRO A 78 10.52 5.05 -7.93
C PRO A 78 9.72 4.52 -6.73
N GLU A 79 10.38 4.21 -5.61
CA GLU A 79 9.70 3.70 -4.40
C GLU A 79 8.82 4.76 -3.72
N GLU A 80 9.21 6.03 -3.81
CA GLU A 80 8.41 7.15 -3.28
C GLU A 80 7.16 7.39 -4.13
N LYS A 81 7.29 7.28 -5.47
CA LYS A 81 6.15 7.38 -6.38
C LYS A 81 5.18 6.23 -6.17
N PHE A 82 5.69 5.00 -6.04
CA PHE A 82 4.88 3.83 -5.72
C PHE A 82 4.17 4.00 -4.37
N GLY A 83 4.88 4.45 -3.33
CA GLY A 83 4.29 4.72 -2.02
C GLY A 83 3.17 5.76 -2.07
N LYS A 84 3.34 6.84 -2.84
CA LYS A 84 2.29 7.86 -3.05
C LYS A 84 1.08 7.28 -3.79
N PHE A 85 1.31 6.53 -4.87
CA PHE A 85 0.24 5.82 -5.57
C PHE A 85 -0.56 4.91 -4.64
N MET A 86 0.12 4.10 -3.82
CA MET A 86 -0.54 3.21 -2.87
C MET A 86 -1.30 3.98 -1.80
N SER A 87 -0.75 5.10 -1.32
CA SER A 87 -1.44 5.99 -0.38
C SER A 87 -2.77 6.50 -0.96
N ASP A 88 -2.73 7.05 -2.17
CA ASP A 88 -3.92 7.58 -2.84
C ASP A 88 -4.93 6.47 -3.14
N TYR A 89 -4.45 5.33 -3.65
CA TYR A 89 -5.29 4.16 -3.90
C TYR A 89 -6.04 3.73 -2.62
N LEU A 90 -5.33 3.53 -1.51
CA LEU A 90 -5.95 3.11 -0.25
C LEU A 90 -6.95 4.16 0.28
N ASN A 91 -6.62 5.45 0.18
CA ASN A 91 -7.53 6.54 0.55
C ASN A 91 -8.81 6.54 -0.31
N THR A 92 -8.71 6.33 -1.63
CA THR A 92 -9.89 6.23 -2.50
C THR A 92 -10.76 4.99 -2.22
N LYS A 93 -10.20 3.98 -1.55
CA LYS A 93 -10.92 2.77 -1.10
C LYS A 93 -11.48 2.90 0.33
N GLY A 94 -11.41 4.10 0.92
CA GLY A 94 -11.99 4.38 2.23
C GLY A 94 -11.09 3.98 3.41
N CYS A 95 -9.80 3.74 3.17
CA CYS A 95 -8.82 3.62 4.26
C CYS A 95 -8.41 5.03 4.69
N ASN A 96 -8.52 5.39 5.97
CA ASN A 96 -8.02 6.67 6.47
C ASN A 96 -6.60 6.52 7.02
N VAL A 97 -5.66 6.27 6.10
CA VAL A 97 -4.29 5.85 6.44
C VAL A 97 -3.26 6.85 5.97
N LYS A 98 -2.17 6.96 6.74
CA LYS A 98 -0.93 7.62 6.30
C LYS A 98 0.06 6.56 5.87
N VAL A 99 0.60 6.71 4.67
CA VAL A 99 1.59 5.79 4.11
C VAL A 99 2.94 6.48 4.05
N LYS A 100 3.99 5.79 4.50
CA LYS A 100 5.37 6.23 4.42
C LYS A 100 6.22 5.14 3.77
N SER A 101 7.00 5.50 2.77
CA SER A 101 8.00 4.59 2.19
C SER A 101 9.08 4.31 3.23
N THR A 102 9.33 3.03 3.50
CA THR A 102 10.45 2.61 4.35
C THR A 102 11.55 2.18 3.41
N SER A 103 12.47 3.11 3.12
CA SER A 103 13.66 2.87 2.29
C SER A 103 14.56 1.80 2.86
#